data_AF-A0A349BTA8-F1
#
_entry.id   AF-A0A349BTA8-F1
#
_cell.length_a   1.000
_cell.length_b   1.000
_cell.length_c   1.000
_cell.angle_alpha   90.00
_cell.angle_beta   90.00
_cell.angle_gamma   90.00
#
_symmetry.space_group_name_H-M   'P 1'
#
loop_
_entity.id
_entity.type
_entity.pdbx_description
1 polymer ?
#
loop_
_entity_poly.entity_id
_entity_poly.type
_entity_poly.pdbx_seq_one_letter_code
_entity_poly.pdbx_strand_id
1 'polypeptide(L)'
;MDLKDLYTWISELDQSLNANEKKIATEILKEIRVRLEFLLNVGLDYLQLNRSSKSLSGGEAQRIRLATQIGSQLVGVLYILDEPSIGLHQRDNDRLIQSLLALRDLGNSVIVVEHDKDMMLSADHLIDMGPFAGKNGGEIISQGTPSETLKQNTLTSQYLSGKLLIEIPTKRRKSNGNSLFLEGCTGNNLKNIDVEFPLGIMIGVTGVSGSGK
;
A
#
# COMPACT_ATOMS: atom_id res chain seq x y z
N MET A 1 -10.50 17.72 -8.70
CA MET A 1 -11.29 16.63 -8.10
C MET A 1 -10.36 15.45 -7.99
N ASP A 2 -10.12 14.98 -6.77
CA ASP A 2 -9.40 13.72 -6.58
C ASP A 2 -10.31 12.51 -6.83
N LEU A 3 -9.79 11.29 -6.73
CA LEU A 3 -10.57 10.08 -7.01
C LEU A 3 -11.70 9.88 -5.99
N LYS A 4 -11.52 10.33 -4.75
CA LYS A 4 -12.54 10.24 -3.70
C LYS A 4 -13.72 11.15 -3.99
N ASP A 5 -13.44 12.40 -4.31
CA ASP A 5 -14.44 13.38 -4.71
C ASP A 5 -15.17 12.91 -5.97
N LEU A 6 -14.43 12.33 -6.93
CA LEU A 6 -14.99 11.80 -8.16
C LEU A 6 -15.91 10.61 -7.91
N TYR A 7 -15.52 9.67 -7.07
CA TYR A 7 -16.35 8.53 -6.69
C TYR A 7 -17.67 8.99 -6.06
N THR A 8 -17.60 9.98 -5.16
CA THR A 8 -18.78 10.57 -4.51
C THR A 8 -19.69 11.22 -5.55
N TRP A 9 -19.13 12.06 -6.43
CA TRP A 9 -19.88 12.72 -7.50
C TRP A 9 -20.58 11.73 -8.45
N ILE A 10 -19.89 10.66 -8.87
CA ILE A 10 -20.48 9.62 -9.74
C ILE A 10 -21.57 8.82 -9.03
N SER A 11 -21.44 8.61 -7.72
CA SER A 11 -22.44 7.90 -6.91
C SER A 11 -23.74 8.69 -6.78
N GLU A 12 -23.67 10.02 -6.78
CA GLU A 12 -24.83 10.92 -6.71
C GLU A 12 -25.40 11.28 -8.09
N LEU A 13 -24.63 11.08 -9.17
CA LEU A 13 -24.99 11.48 -10.53
C LEU A 13 -26.35 10.93 -11.00
N ASP A 14 -26.72 9.72 -10.58
CA ASP A 14 -28.03 9.11 -10.92
C ASP A 14 -29.21 9.99 -10.52
N GLN A 15 -29.08 10.88 -9.52
CA GLN A 15 -30.17 11.77 -9.12
C GLN A 15 -30.42 12.90 -10.14
N SER A 16 -29.41 13.24 -10.93
CA SER A 16 -29.46 14.33 -11.92
C SER A 16 -29.87 13.88 -13.32
N LEU A 17 -29.92 12.57 -13.58
CA LEU A 17 -30.21 12.00 -14.89
C LEU A 17 -31.71 11.82 -15.13
N ASN A 18 -32.17 12.14 -16.34
CA ASN A 18 -33.53 11.83 -16.79
C ASN A 18 -33.68 10.32 -17.10
N ALA A 19 -34.91 9.87 -17.36
CA ALA A 19 -35.20 8.45 -17.56
C ALA A 19 -34.44 7.81 -18.74
N ASN A 20 -34.23 8.56 -19.82
CA ASN A 20 -33.50 8.08 -21.00
C ASN A 20 -31.99 8.01 -20.72
N GLU A 21 -31.44 9.06 -20.10
CA GLU A 21 -30.03 9.10 -19.70
C GLU A 21 -29.68 7.98 -18.72
N LYS A 22 -30.54 7.73 -17.71
CA LYS A 22 -30.37 6.59 -16.79
C LYS A 22 -30.25 5.28 -17.54
N LYS A 23 -31.19 5.01 -18.44
CA LYS A 23 -31.23 3.76 -19.19
C LYS A 23 -29.95 3.52 -20.01
N ILE A 24 -29.32 4.59 -20.52
CA ILE A 24 -28.06 4.52 -21.27
C ILE A 24 -26.86 4.41 -20.32
N ALA A 25 -26.86 5.15 -19.22
CA ALA A 25 -25.70 5.34 -18.36
C ALA A 25 -25.51 4.23 -17.31
N THR A 26 -26.54 3.48 -16.93
CA THR A 26 -26.49 2.50 -15.81
C THR A 26 -25.26 1.59 -15.84
N GLU A 27 -25.02 0.89 -16.95
CA GLU A 27 -23.89 -0.06 -17.03
C GLU A 27 -22.53 0.65 -17.07
N ILE A 28 -22.47 1.84 -17.70
CA ILE A 28 -21.25 2.65 -17.75
C ILE A 28 -20.89 3.18 -16.36
N LEU A 29 -21.87 3.73 -15.64
CA LEU A 29 -21.68 4.26 -14.30
C LEU A 29 -21.33 3.16 -13.31
N LYS A 30 -21.93 1.98 -13.44
CA LYS A 30 -21.56 0.79 -12.66
C LYS A 30 -20.08 0.45 -12.86
N GLU A 31 -19.61 0.37 -14.10
CA GLU A 31 -18.22 0.05 -14.40
C GLU A 31 -17.24 1.12 -13.90
N ILE A 32 -17.60 2.41 -14.04
CA ILE A 32 -16.75 3.50 -13.54
C ILE A 32 -16.66 3.45 -12.01
N ARG A 33 -17.80 3.25 -11.30
CA ARG A 33 -17.81 3.14 -9.83
C ARG A 33 -16.92 2.00 -9.35
N VAL A 34 -17.04 0.84 -9.98
CA VAL A 34 -16.24 -0.35 -9.64
C VAL A 34 -14.75 -0.08 -9.83
N ARG A 35 -14.34 0.54 -10.95
CA ARG A 35 -12.92 0.88 -11.19
C ARG A 35 -12.36 1.91 -10.23
N LEU A 36 -13.16 2.93 -9.90
CA LEU A 36 -12.78 3.93 -8.92
C LEU A 36 -12.63 3.28 -7.54
N GLU A 37 -13.57 2.43 -7.13
CA GLU A 37 -13.52 1.70 -5.87
C GLU A 37 -12.22 0.87 -5.73
N PHE A 38 -11.78 0.19 -6.79
CA PHE A 38 -10.49 -0.51 -6.77
C PHE A 38 -9.30 0.42 -6.51
N LEU A 39 -9.28 1.60 -7.12
CA LEU A 39 -8.23 2.61 -6.87
C LEU A 39 -8.28 3.13 -5.43
N LEU A 40 -9.47 3.31 -4.86
CA LEU A 40 -9.65 3.69 -3.45
C LEU A 40 -9.19 2.59 -2.49
N ASN A 41 -9.48 1.32 -2.81
CA ASN A 41 -9.11 0.17 -1.99
C ASN A 41 -7.60 -0.04 -1.92
N VAL A 42 -6.85 0.33 -2.96
CA VAL A 42 -5.38 0.33 -2.94
C VAL A 42 -4.78 1.65 -2.42
N GLY A 43 -5.57 2.52 -1.79
CA GLY A 43 -5.08 3.73 -1.12
C GLY A 43 -4.58 4.83 -2.06
N LEU A 44 -5.21 4.98 -3.23
CA LEU A 44 -4.88 6.02 -4.22
C LEU A 44 -5.94 7.13 -4.30
N ASP A 45 -6.74 7.29 -3.26
CA ASP A 45 -7.89 8.21 -3.20
C ASP A 45 -7.53 9.68 -3.46
N TYR A 46 -6.32 10.09 -3.08
CA TYR A 46 -5.79 11.45 -3.26
C TYR A 46 -5.32 11.77 -4.69
N LEU A 47 -5.25 10.78 -5.59
CA LEU A 47 -4.83 11.00 -6.96
C LEU A 47 -5.90 11.73 -7.77
N GLN A 48 -5.49 12.36 -8.86
CA GLN A 48 -6.40 12.91 -9.87
C GLN A 48 -6.30 12.06 -11.14
N LEU A 49 -7.41 11.83 -11.85
CA LEU A 49 -7.41 11.05 -13.09
C LEU A 49 -6.51 11.63 -14.19
N ASN A 50 -6.31 12.95 -14.19
CA ASN A 50 -5.46 13.66 -15.14
C ASN A 50 -3.99 13.76 -14.68
N ARG A 51 -3.60 13.11 -13.57
CA ARG A 51 -2.21 13.09 -13.11
C ARG A 51 -1.34 12.33 -14.12
N SER A 52 -0.22 12.94 -14.52
CA SER A 52 0.71 12.33 -15.45
C SER A 52 1.31 11.05 -14.88
N SER A 53 1.32 9.96 -15.64
CA SER A 53 1.92 8.68 -15.24
C SER A 53 3.41 8.80 -14.92
N LYS A 54 4.12 9.75 -15.55
CA LYS A 54 5.54 10.03 -15.28
C LYS A 54 5.80 10.66 -13.90
N SER A 55 4.76 11.20 -13.26
CA SER A 55 4.86 11.85 -11.96
C SER A 55 4.49 10.94 -10.78
N LEU A 56 4.16 9.68 -11.07
CA LEU A 56 3.82 8.69 -10.05
C LEU A 56 5.09 8.12 -9.42
N SER A 57 5.06 7.88 -8.11
CA SER A 57 6.06 7.07 -7.44
C SER A 57 5.96 5.60 -7.87
N GLY A 58 7.00 4.82 -7.62
CA GLY A 58 7.00 3.38 -7.92
C GLY A 58 5.83 2.63 -7.26
N GLY A 59 5.59 2.88 -5.97
CA GLY A 59 4.47 2.29 -5.23
C GLY A 59 3.10 2.74 -5.75
N GLU A 60 2.95 4.01 -6.16
CA GLU A 60 1.71 4.48 -6.80
C GLU A 60 1.45 3.75 -8.12
N ALA A 61 2.46 3.65 -8.99
CA ALA A 61 2.34 2.96 -10.28
C ALA A 61 2.03 1.46 -10.12
N GLN A 62 2.66 0.80 -9.14
CA GLN A 62 2.40 -0.59 -8.81
C GLN A 62 0.96 -0.80 -8.33
N ARG A 63 0.45 0.06 -7.44
CA ARG A 63 -0.92 -0.04 -6.94
C ARG A 63 -1.97 0.28 -8.02
N ILE A 64 -1.71 1.20 -8.94
CA ILE A 64 -2.57 1.39 -10.12
C ILE A 64 -2.63 0.10 -10.95
N ARG A 65 -1.48 -0.54 -11.17
CA ARG A 65 -1.43 -1.80 -11.91
C ARG A 65 -2.23 -2.88 -11.19
N LEU A 66 -2.10 -3.00 -9.87
CA LEU A 66 -2.89 -3.93 -9.06
C LEU A 66 -4.40 -3.68 -9.18
N ALA A 67 -4.85 -2.44 -8.98
CA ALA A 67 -6.27 -2.08 -9.12
C ALA A 67 -6.81 -2.40 -10.53
N THR A 68 -5.99 -2.18 -11.56
CA THR A 68 -6.34 -2.53 -12.95
C THR A 68 -6.49 -4.05 -13.14
N GLN A 69 -5.63 -4.85 -12.51
CA GLN A 69 -5.74 -6.32 -12.59
C GLN A 69 -6.96 -6.84 -11.85
N ILE A 70 -7.27 -6.32 -10.66
CA ILE A 70 -8.49 -6.68 -9.93
C ILE A 70 -9.72 -6.34 -10.77
N GLY A 71 -9.74 -5.17 -11.41
CA GLY A 71 -10.84 -4.77 -12.28
C GLY A 71 -10.97 -5.54 -13.60
N SER A 72 -9.93 -6.26 -14.02
CA SER A 72 -10.02 -7.12 -15.21
C SER A 72 -10.84 -8.40 -14.98
N GLN A 73 -11.12 -8.75 -13.72
CA GLN A 73 -11.89 -9.95 -13.33
C GLN A 73 -11.41 -11.24 -14.00
N LEU A 74 -10.10 -11.33 -14.28
CA LEU A 74 -9.50 -12.55 -14.82
C LEU A 74 -9.52 -13.65 -13.76
N VAL A 75 -9.64 -14.90 -14.24
CA VAL A 75 -9.67 -16.12 -13.42
C VAL A 75 -8.64 -17.10 -13.93
N GLY A 76 -8.06 -17.92 -13.05
CA GLY A 76 -7.02 -18.90 -13.40
C GLY A 76 -5.67 -18.27 -13.74
N VAL A 77 -5.42 -17.03 -13.30
CA VAL A 77 -4.14 -16.33 -13.50
C VAL A 77 -3.24 -16.51 -12.27
N LEU A 78 -1.93 -16.64 -12.51
CA LEU A 78 -0.90 -16.55 -11.47
C LEU A 78 -0.37 -15.13 -11.40
N TYR A 79 -0.69 -14.43 -10.32
CA TYR A 79 -0.15 -13.11 -10.01
C TYR A 79 1.09 -13.25 -9.12
N ILE A 80 2.17 -12.56 -9.49
CA ILE A 80 3.39 -12.46 -8.70
C ILE A 80 3.63 -10.98 -8.41
N LEU A 81 3.63 -10.61 -7.12
CA LEU A 81 3.80 -9.25 -6.66
C LEU A 81 5.08 -9.13 -5.82
N ASP A 82 5.81 -8.05 -6.04
CA ASP A 82 7.06 -7.73 -5.36
C ASP A 82 6.85 -6.53 -4.43
N GLU A 83 6.76 -6.78 -3.13
CA GLU A 83 6.57 -5.79 -2.05
C GLU A 83 5.46 -4.74 -2.33
N PRO A 84 4.18 -5.15 -2.51
CA PRO A 84 3.09 -4.23 -2.82
C PRO A 84 2.78 -3.22 -1.70
N SER A 85 3.28 -3.42 -0.47
CA SER A 85 3.14 -2.46 0.63
C SER A 85 4.08 -1.25 0.52
N ILE A 86 5.04 -1.24 -0.41
CA ILE A 86 6.00 -0.13 -0.58
C ILE A 86 5.28 1.22 -0.72
N GLY A 87 5.70 2.18 0.12
CA GLY A 87 5.17 3.54 0.09
C GLY A 87 3.69 3.63 0.49
N LEU A 88 3.16 2.59 1.14
CA LEU A 88 1.85 2.58 1.78
C LEU A 88 2.03 2.85 3.28
N HIS A 89 1.08 3.58 3.87
CA HIS A 89 1.04 3.78 5.31
C HIS A 89 0.41 2.56 5.99
N GLN A 90 0.83 2.19 7.20
CA GLN A 90 0.32 0.99 7.90
C GLN A 90 -1.22 0.93 7.96
N ARG A 91 -1.85 2.09 8.17
CA ARG A 91 -3.32 2.26 8.17
C ARG A 91 -4.00 1.70 6.92
N ASP A 92 -3.36 1.81 5.76
CA ASP A 92 -3.95 1.43 4.48
C ASP A 92 -3.54 -0.01 4.08
N ASN A 93 -2.69 -0.67 4.88
CA ASN A 93 -2.20 -2.02 4.63
C ASN A 93 -3.32 -3.08 4.68
N ASP A 94 -4.25 -2.94 5.64
CA ASP A 94 -5.41 -3.84 5.73
C ASP A 94 -6.22 -3.86 4.43
N ARG A 95 -6.38 -2.71 3.77
CA ARG A 95 -7.12 -2.63 2.50
C ARG A 95 -6.38 -3.31 1.36
N LEU A 96 -5.05 -3.21 1.34
CA LEU A 96 -4.22 -3.92 0.38
C LEU A 96 -4.36 -5.44 0.59
N ILE A 97 -4.27 -5.92 1.83
CA ILE A 97 -4.47 -7.33 2.18
C ILE A 97 -5.84 -7.81 1.68
N GLN A 98 -6.92 -7.09 2.00
CA GLN A 98 -8.26 -7.45 1.52
C GLN A 98 -8.37 -7.48 -0.01
N SER A 99 -7.70 -6.55 -0.69
CA SER A 99 -7.67 -6.52 -2.16
C SER A 99 -6.97 -7.75 -2.77
N LEU A 100 -5.89 -8.23 -2.13
CA LEU A 100 -5.17 -9.44 -2.55
C LEU A 100 -5.98 -10.71 -2.26
N LEU A 101 -6.66 -10.77 -1.12
CA LEU A 101 -7.59 -11.87 -0.79
C LEU A 101 -8.75 -11.92 -1.79
N ALA A 102 -9.34 -10.77 -2.16
CA ALA A 102 -10.37 -10.71 -3.18
C ALA A 102 -9.85 -11.20 -4.55
N LEU A 103 -8.61 -10.83 -4.93
CA LEU A 103 -7.99 -11.30 -6.17
C LEU A 103 -7.81 -12.82 -6.18
N ARG A 104 -7.39 -13.41 -5.05
CA ARG A 104 -7.31 -14.86 -4.85
C ARG A 104 -8.69 -15.52 -4.96
N ASP A 105 -9.69 -14.97 -4.26
CA ASP A 105 -11.04 -15.53 -4.16
C ASP A 105 -11.83 -15.51 -5.47
N LEU A 106 -11.42 -14.66 -6.43
CA LEU A 106 -11.89 -14.74 -7.82
C LEU A 106 -11.45 -16.02 -8.55
N GLY A 107 -10.59 -16.85 -7.95
CA GLY A 107 -10.08 -18.08 -8.54
C GLY A 107 -8.68 -17.92 -9.15
N ASN A 108 -7.85 -17.06 -8.56
CA ASN A 108 -6.47 -16.83 -8.98
C ASN A 108 -5.48 -17.32 -7.91
N SER A 109 -4.25 -17.57 -8.33
CA SER A 109 -3.12 -17.78 -7.42
C SER A 109 -2.35 -16.49 -7.25
N VAL A 110 -2.07 -16.10 -6.02
CA VAL A 110 -1.35 -14.85 -5.70
C VAL A 110 -0.10 -15.19 -4.90
N ILE A 111 1.07 -14.91 -5.46
CA ILE A 111 2.37 -15.02 -4.80
C ILE A 111 2.85 -13.60 -4.50
N VAL A 112 3.20 -13.35 -3.24
CA VAL A 112 3.66 -12.04 -2.78
C VAL A 112 5.01 -12.19 -2.11
N VAL A 113 6.00 -11.42 -2.55
CA VAL A 113 7.25 -11.19 -1.83
C VAL A 113 7.03 -10.01 -0.89
N GLU A 114 7.19 -10.22 0.42
CA GLU A 114 6.91 -9.19 1.42
C GLU A 114 7.78 -9.30 2.66
N HIS A 115 7.82 -8.20 3.40
CA HIS A 115 8.50 -8.06 4.68
C HIS A 115 7.56 -7.52 5.76
N ASP A 116 6.34 -7.09 5.41
CA ASP A 116 5.34 -6.63 6.37
C ASP A 116 4.73 -7.78 7.18
N LYS A 117 4.68 -7.58 8.50
CA LYS A 117 4.17 -8.57 9.46
C LYS A 117 2.70 -8.91 9.22
N ASP A 118 1.85 -7.92 8.99
CA ASP A 118 0.40 -8.12 8.90
C ASP A 118 0.04 -8.90 7.63
N MET A 119 0.76 -8.63 6.53
CA MET A 119 0.67 -9.40 5.29
C MET A 119 1.09 -10.86 5.50
N MET A 120 2.24 -11.10 6.15
CA MET A 120 2.73 -12.46 6.41
C MET A 120 1.76 -13.27 7.28
N LEU A 121 1.15 -12.64 8.29
CA LEU A 121 0.19 -13.29 9.17
C LEU A 121 -1.17 -13.55 8.53
N SER A 122 -1.52 -12.78 7.49
CA SER A 122 -2.77 -12.93 6.73
C SER A 122 -2.68 -13.95 5.58
N ALA A 123 -1.48 -14.45 5.28
CA ALA A 123 -1.27 -15.39 4.18
C ALA A 123 -1.84 -16.78 4.49
N ASP A 124 -2.38 -17.46 3.47
CA ASP A 124 -2.78 -18.87 3.59
C ASP A 124 -1.57 -19.81 3.73
N HIS A 125 -0.46 -19.42 3.07
CA HIS A 125 0.79 -20.16 3.04
C HIS A 125 1.96 -19.17 3.05
N LEU A 126 2.96 -19.43 3.87
CA LEU A 126 4.15 -18.62 4.04
C LEU A 126 5.38 -19.47 3.75
N ILE A 127 6.28 -18.95 2.92
CA ILE A 127 7.58 -19.57 2.59
C ILE A 127 8.67 -18.60 3.04
N ASP A 128 9.57 -19.10 3.89
CA ASP A 128 10.73 -18.37 4.36
C ASP A 128 11.97 -18.84 3.60
N MET A 129 12.63 -17.90 2.93
CA MET A 129 13.83 -18.13 2.13
C MET A 129 15.07 -17.74 2.93
N GLY A 130 16.11 -18.56 2.90
CA GLY A 130 17.32 -18.26 3.65
C GLY A 130 18.39 -19.35 3.54
N PRO A 131 19.20 -19.56 4.60
CA PRO A 131 19.18 -18.85 5.88
C PRO A 131 19.69 -17.40 5.82
N PHE A 132 20.46 -17.04 4.80
CA PHE A 132 21.00 -15.69 4.60
C PHE A 132 20.85 -15.24 3.14
N ALA A 133 21.40 -14.09 2.78
CA ALA A 133 21.42 -13.60 1.41
C ALA A 133 22.60 -14.16 0.59
N GLY A 134 22.52 -14.05 -0.74
CA GLY A 134 23.59 -14.40 -1.67
C GLY A 134 23.92 -15.90 -1.66
N LYS A 135 25.22 -16.24 -1.66
CA LYS A 135 25.69 -17.65 -1.70
C LYS A 135 25.29 -18.50 -0.49
N ASN A 136 24.84 -17.86 0.58
CA ASN A 136 24.41 -18.51 1.82
C ASN A 136 22.87 -18.55 1.93
N GLY A 137 22.18 -18.29 0.82
CA GLY A 137 20.73 -18.29 0.69
C GLY A 137 20.24 -19.25 -0.39
N GLY A 138 19.01 -19.05 -0.83
CA GLY A 138 18.41 -19.82 -1.93
C GLY A 138 17.79 -21.15 -1.50
N GLU A 139 17.68 -21.40 -0.20
CA GLU A 139 17.01 -22.58 0.35
C GLU A 139 15.69 -22.19 1.00
N ILE A 140 14.71 -23.10 0.94
CA ILE A 140 13.47 -22.98 1.71
C ILE A 140 13.77 -23.48 3.12
N ILE A 141 13.82 -22.56 4.08
CA ILE A 141 14.14 -22.88 5.48
C ILE A 141 12.89 -23.11 6.33
N SER A 142 11.74 -22.61 5.89
CA SER A 142 10.44 -22.88 6.48
C SER A 142 9.34 -22.72 5.45
N GLN A 143 8.31 -23.56 5.51
CA GLN A 143 7.10 -23.42 4.71
C GLN A 143 5.89 -24.01 5.45
N GLY A 144 4.70 -23.46 5.24
CA GLY A 144 3.46 -23.90 5.88
C GLY A 144 2.50 -22.74 6.09
N THR A 145 1.50 -22.92 6.93
CA THR A 145 0.66 -21.80 7.39
C THR A 145 1.49 -20.83 8.24
N PRO A 146 1.06 -19.56 8.41
CA PRO A 146 1.73 -18.63 9.33
C PRO A 146 1.86 -19.20 10.75
N SER A 147 0.85 -19.94 11.21
CA SER A 147 0.87 -20.57 12.54
C SER A 147 1.92 -21.70 12.70
N GLU A 148 2.23 -22.41 11.61
CA GLU A 148 3.23 -23.49 11.60
C GLU A 148 4.64 -22.93 11.44
N THR A 149 4.82 -21.95 10.56
CA THR A 149 6.10 -21.26 10.35
C THR A 149 6.53 -20.50 11.61
N LEU A 150 5.60 -19.91 12.37
CA LEU A 150 5.86 -19.28 13.67
C LEU A 150 6.45 -20.22 14.72
N LYS A 151 6.18 -21.53 14.64
CA LYS A 151 6.74 -22.54 15.55
C LYS A 151 8.17 -22.92 15.19
N GLN A 152 8.60 -22.61 13.96
CA GLN A 152 9.97 -22.82 13.53
C GLN A 152 10.90 -21.81 14.20
N ASN A 153 12.21 -22.03 14.13
CA ASN A 153 13.20 -21.15 14.74
C ASN A 153 14.02 -20.38 13.70
N THR A 154 13.39 -19.95 12.60
CA THR A 154 14.02 -19.12 11.56
C THR A 154 14.15 -17.67 12.02
N LEU A 155 14.93 -16.86 11.28
CA LEU A 155 15.07 -15.44 11.59
C LEU A 155 13.72 -14.73 11.56
N THR A 156 12.94 -14.98 10.50
CA THR A 156 11.61 -14.44 10.29
C THR A 156 10.65 -14.83 11.43
N SER A 157 10.58 -16.12 11.79
CA SER A 157 9.68 -16.56 12.86
C SER A 157 10.06 -15.98 14.23
N GLN A 158 11.36 -15.77 14.49
CA GLN A 158 11.83 -15.14 15.72
C GLN A 158 11.40 -13.67 15.83
N TYR A 159 11.38 -12.91 14.73
CA TYR A 159 10.83 -11.55 14.72
C TYR A 159 9.30 -11.54 14.83
N LEU A 160 8.60 -12.41 14.08
CA LEU A 160 7.14 -12.45 14.10
C LEU A 160 6.58 -12.88 15.48
N SER A 161 7.28 -13.79 16.16
CA SER A 161 6.92 -14.25 17.53
C SER A 161 7.38 -13.30 18.64
N GLY A 162 8.18 -12.27 18.32
CA GLY A 162 8.71 -11.32 19.30
C GLY A 162 9.87 -11.86 20.16
N LYS A 163 10.46 -13.01 19.81
CA LYS A 163 11.72 -13.49 20.42
C LYS A 163 12.87 -12.54 20.10
N LEU A 164 12.90 -12.02 18.87
CA LEU A 164 13.76 -10.92 18.45
C LEU A 164 12.91 -9.67 18.27
N LEU A 165 13.47 -8.53 18.64
CA LEU A 165 12.82 -7.22 18.56
C LEU A 165 13.85 -6.19 18.08
N ILE A 166 13.37 -5.17 17.38
CA ILE A 166 14.18 -3.99 17.08
C ILE A 166 14.23 -3.14 18.35
N GLU A 167 15.40 -3.02 18.95
CA GLU A 167 15.58 -2.29 20.20
C GLU A 167 15.25 -0.80 20.03
N ILE A 168 14.42 -0.27 20.94
CA ILE A 168 14.12 1.15 21.00
C ILE A 168 15.25 1.83 21.81
N PRO A 169 15.96 2.81 21.24
CA PRO A 169 17.04 3.50 21.96
C PRO A 169 16.53 4.12 23.27
N THR A 170 17.13 3.74 24.39
CA THR A 170 16.79 4.28 25.73
C THR A 170 17.07 5.77 25.87
N LYS A 171 18.00 6.29 25.06
CA LYS A 171 18.33 7.71 24.95
C LYS A 171 18.30 8.12 23.48
N ARG A 172 17.58 9.21 23.17
CA ARG A 172 17.63 9.85 21.85
C ARG A 172 18.74 10.89 21.82
N ARG A 173 19.37 11.08 20.65
CA ARG A 173 20.39 12.13 20.44
C ARG A 173 19.76 13.49 20.73
N LYS A 174 20.50 14.36 21.43
CA LYS A 174 20.13 15.76 21.59
C LYS A 174 20.54 16.53 20.35
N SER A 175 19.77 17.57 19.99
CA SER A 175 20.16 18.53 18.96
C SER A 175 21.51 19.15 19.28
N ASN A 176 22.27 19.51 18.24
CA ASN A 176 23.51 20.27 18.39
C ASN A 176 23.28 21.78 18.56
N GLY A 177 22.02 22.21 18.68
CA GLY A 177 21.62 23.61 18.82
C GLY A 177 21.40 24.35 17.51
N ASN A 178 21.73 23.73 16.37
CA ASN A 178 21.44 24.27 15.04
C ASN A 178 20.16 23.67 14.48
N SER A 179 19.48 24.42 13.63
CA SER A 179 18.26 23.98 12.95
C SER A 179 18.22 24.48 11.50
N LEU A 180 17.58 23.71 10.63
CA LEU A 180 17.21 24.13 9.28
C LEU A 180 15.74 24.57 9.30
N PHE A 181 15.46 25.79 8.89
CA PHE A 181 14.10 26.32 8.77
C PHE A 181 13.70 26.35 7.30
N LEU A 182 12.53 25.80 6.99
CA LEU A 182 11.86 25.99 5.70
C LEU A 182 10.59 26.79 5.95
N GLU A 183 10.46 27.95 5.31
CA GLU A 183 9.34 28.86 5.47
C GLU A 183 8.54 28.97 4.16
N GLY A 184 7.22 29.14 4.29
CA GLY A 184 6.32 29.36 3.16
C GLY A 184 6.22 28.18 2.19
N CYS A 185 6.31 26.94 2.68
CA CYS A 185 6.32 25.76 1.82
C CYS A 185 4.95 25.54 1.16
N THR A 186 4.87 25.73 -0.16
CA THR A 186 3.63 25.60 -0.96
C THR A 186 3.71 24.57 -2.10
N GLY A 187 4.79 23.77 -2.14
CA GLY A 187 4.97 22.75 -3.17
C GLY A 187 3.80 21.74 -3.21
N ASN A 188 3.26 21.49 -4.40
CA ASN A 188 2.14 20.55 -4.63
C ASN A 188 0.91 20.85 -3.76
N ASN A 189 0.65 20.03 -2.74
CA ASN A 189 -0.51 20.14 -1.85
C ASN A 189 -0.17 20.76 -0.49
N LEU A 190 1.07 21.17 -0.26
CA LEU A 190 1.48 21.84 0.98
C LEU A 190 0.75 23.18 1.17
N LYS A 191 0.38 23.47 2.42
CA LYS A 191 -0.52 24.57 2.78
C LYS A 191 0.21 25.75 3.40
N ASN A 192 1.21 26.28 2.69
CA ASN A 192 2.05 27.39 3.15
C ASN A 192 2.59 27.12 4.56
N ILE A 193 3.26 25.97 4.71
CA ILE A 193 3.73 25.50 6.02
C ILE A 193 5.15 25.98 6.30
N ASP A 194 5.42 26.25 7.56
CA ASP A 194 6.76 26.49 8.09
C ASP A 194 7.19 25.27 8.91
N VAL A 195 8.42 24.80 8.73
CA VAL A 195 8.95 23.63 9.42
C VAL A 195 10.40 23.83 9.85
N GLU A 196 10.70 23.41 11.07
CA GLU A 196 12.03 23.39 11.64
C GLU A 196 12.56 21.96 11.73
N PHE A 197 13.76 21.73 11.20
CA PHE A 197 14.49 20.46 11.28
C PHE A 197 15.74 20.64 12.18
N PRO A 198 15.69 20.19 13.44
CA PRO A 198 16.85 20.27 14.34
C PRO A 198 18.00 19.38 13.86
N LEU A 199 19.22 19.93 13.80
CA LEU A 199 20.39 19.23 13.29
C LEU A 199 21.07 18.38 14.37
N GLY A 200 21.87 17.40 13.94
CA GLY A 200 22.61 16.50 14.83
C GLY A 200 21.77 15.35 15.41
N ILE A 201 20.52 15.18 14.95
CA ILE A 201 19.64 14.06 15.33
C ILE A 201 19.13 13.31 14.10
N MET A 202 18.59 12.11 14.32
CA MET A 202 17.89 11.35 13.29
C MET A 202 16.44 11.85 13.24
N ILE A 203 16.02 12.35 12.08
CA ILE A 203 14.66 12.83 11.85
C ILE A 203 13.95 11.85 10.93
N GLY A 204 12.77 11.38 11.33
CA GLY A 204 11.84 10.67 10.46
C GLY A 204 10.69 11.58 10.07
N VAL A 205 10.50 11.83 8.78
CA VAL A 205 9.32 12.52 8.25
C VAL A 205 8.26 11.47 7.94
N THR A 206 7.13 11.52 8.64
CA THR A 206 6.07 10.50 8.56
C THR A 206 4.73 11.12 8.16
N GLY A 207 3.75 10.26 7.82
CA GLY A 207 2.45 10.67 7.29
C GLY A 207 1.93 9.71 6.23
N VAL A 208 0.65 9.83 5.88
CA VAL A 208 -0.01 8.98 4.87
C VAL A 208 0.48 9.25 3.45
N SER A 209 0.26 8.33 2.52
CA SER A 209 0.54 8.55 1.10
C SER A 209 -0.25 9.76 0.58
N GLY A 210 0.40 10.60 -0.23
CA GLY A 210 -0.19 11.86 -0.68
C GLY A 210 -0.15 13.02 0.32
N SER A 211 0.40 12.87 1.54
CA SER A 211 0.44 13.96 2.54
C SER A 211 1.42 15.11 2.21
N GLY A 212 2.28 14.94 1.21
CA GLY A 212 3.33 15.93 0.87
C GLY A 212 4.61 15.83 1.71
N LYS A 213 4.94 14.62 2.21
CA LYS A 213 6.29 14.30 2.72
C LYS A 213 7.29 14.38 1.57
#